data_AF-A0A851FDY2-F1
#
_entry.id   AF-A0A851FDY2-F1
#
_cell.length_a   1.000
_cell.length_b   1.000
_cell.length_c   1.000
_cell.angle_alpha   90.00
_cell.angle_beta   90.00
_cell.angle_gamma   90.00
#
_symmetry.space_group_name_H-M   'P 1'
#
loop_
_entity.id
_entity.type
_entity.pdbx_description
1 polymer ?
#
loop_
_entity_poly.entity_id
_entity_poly.type
_entity_poly.pdbx_seq_one_letter_code
_entity_poly.pdbx_strand_id
1 'polypeptide(L)'
;QLVWLLRELVKSGVLGADGVCMTFMKQIAGGDVTAKNIWLAENVLEILTEQREWVLKSSILVAMAVYTYLRLLVDHHGTPQLQGLRQKEVEFCISLLRERFMDCFMIGRDLVRLLQNVARIPEFEQLWKDILHNPQVLSTQFTGVLQLLQSRTSRKFLACRLTPDMETKLLFMTSRVRFGQQKRYQDWFQRQYLATPDSQSLRCDLIRYICGVVHPSNEVLSSDILPRWAIIGWLLTTCTSNVAASNAKLALFYDWLFFNPDKDSIMNI
;
A
#
# COMPACT_ATOMS: atom_id res chain seq x y z
N GLN A 1 19.08 17.53 2.44
CA GLN A 1 18.66 18.63 3.34
C GLN A 1 17.30 18.35 3.98
N LEU A 2 16.20 18.14 3.24
CA LEU A 2 14.88 17.87 3.86
C LEU A 2 14.81 16.59 4.70
N VAL A 3 15.39 15.47 4.23
CA VAL A 3 15.49 14.22 5.01
C VAL A 3 16.29 14.40 6.29
N TRP A 4 17.38 15.16 6.22
CA TRP A 4 18.19 15.51 7.39
C TRP A 4 17.35 16.31 8.40
N LEU A 5 16.60 17.32 7.93
CA LEU A 5 15.71 18.10 8.79
C LEU A 5 14.65 17.21 9.44
N LEU A 6 14.02 16.29 8.69
CA LEU A 6 13.08 15.32 9.25
C LEU A 6 13.72 14.51 10.37
N ARG A 7 14.95 14.03 10.18
CA ARG A 7 15.68 13.29 11.22
C ARG A 7 15.85 14.12 12.50
N GLU A 8 16.21 15.40 12.37
CA GLU A 8 16.38 16.29 13.52
C GLU A 8 15.05 16.64 14.21
N LEU A 9 13.95 16.79 13.46
CA LEU A 9 12.61 16.99 14.03
C LEU A 9 12.15 15.77 14.85
N VAL A 10 12.42 14.56 14.36
CA VAL A 10 12.09 13.32 15.08
C VAL A 10 12.92 13.18 16.35
N LYS A 11 14.24 13.38 16.27
CA LYS A 11 15.14 13.37 17.44
C LYS A 11 14.72 14.38 18.51
N SER A 12 14.27 15.55 18.08
CA SER A 12 13.81 16.62 18.96
C SER A 12 12.39 16.40 19.51
N GLY A 13 11.72 15.31 19.12
CA GLY A 13 10.36 14.99 19.57
C GLY A 13 9.32 16.03 19.17
N VAL A 14 9.50 16.71 18.03
CA VAL A 14 8.61 17.79 17.58
C VAL A 14 7.21 17.25 17.34
N LEU A 15 6.21 17.96 17.88
CA LEU A 15 4.80 17.60 17.70
C LEU A 15 4.44 17.57 16.20
N GLY A 16 3.80 16.49 15.76
CA GLY A 16 3.38 16.30 14.37
C GLY A 16 4.47 15.75 13.44
N ALA A 17 5.69 15.47 13.93
CA ALA A 17 6.75 14.87 13.12
C ALA A 17 6.37 13.48 12.57
N ASP A 18 5.48 12.74 13.25
CA ASP A 18 4.87 11.49 12.77
C ASP A 18 4.05 11.71 11.49
N GLY A 19 3.26 12.79 11.43
CA GLY A 19 2.56 13.23 10.23
C GLY A 19 3.50 13.54 9.06
N VAL A 20 4.65 14.15 9.35
CA VAL A 20 5.67 14.43 8.33
C VAL A 20 6.30 13.13 7.83
N CYS A 21 6.65 12.18 8.71
CA CYS A 21 7.11 10.84 8.32
C CYS A 21 6.13 10.13 7.39
N MET A 22 4.83 10.12 7.73
CA MET A 22 3.79 9.54 6.88
C MET A 22 3.70 10.23 5.50
N THR A 23 3.89 11.54 5.46
CA THR A 23 3.89 12.32 4.21
C THR A 23 5.11 12.00 3.33
N PHE A 24 6.29 11.83 3.94
CA PHE A 24 7.49 11.35 3.26
C PHE A 24 7.31 9.94 2.70
N MET A 25 6.74 9.02 3.49
CA MET A 25 6.43 7.66 3.05
C MET A 25 5.47 7.61 1.87
N LYS A 26 4.54 8.58 1.74
CA LYS A 26 3.63 8.72 0.59
C LYS A 26 4.36 9.17 -0.69
N GLN A 27 5.55 9.76 -0.59
CA GLN A 27 6.36 10.14 -1.76
C GLN A 27 7.15 8.96 -2.34
N ILE A 28 7.34 7.88 -1.56
CA ILE A 28 7.99 6.66 -2.07
C ILE A 28 7.01 5.95 -2.99
N ALA A 29 7.28 5.98 -4.28
CA ALA A 29 6.43 5.38 -5.30
C ALA A 29 6.61 3.86 -5.33
N GLY A 30 5.49 3.12 -5.33
CA GLY A 30 5.51 1.69 -5.61
C GLY A 30 5.78 1.41 -7.09
N GLY A 31 6.51 0.34 -7.39
CA GLY A 31 6.88 -0.03 -8.76
C GLY A 31 7.91 0.90 -9.40
N ASP A 32 8.68 1.64 -8.60
CA ASP A 32 9.76 2.54 -9.03
C ASP A 32 11.07 2.16 -8.34
N VAL A 33 12.01 1.60 -9.10
CA VAL A 33 13.35 1.22 -8.63
C VAL A 33 14.43 2.19 -9.11
N THR A 34 14.07 3.43 -9.40
CA THR A 34 15.06 4.47 -9.70
C THR A 34 15.89 4.80 -8.46
N ALA A 35 17.15 5.20 -8.67
CA ALA A 35 18.07 5.51 -7.58
C ALA A 35 17.52 6.56 -6.58
N LYS A 36 16.72 7.53 -7.06
CA LYS A 36 16.10 8.56 -6.19
C LYS A 36 15.01 7.96 -5.30
N ASN A 37 14.17 7.07 -5.83
CA ASN A 37 13.09 6.45 -5.06
C ASN A 37 13.66 5.48 -4.01
N ILE A 38 14.65 4.67 -4.41
CA ILE A 38 15.39 3.76 -3.50
C ILE A 38 16.06 4.55 -2.38
N TRP A 39 16.77 5.64 -2.71
CA TRP A 39 17.42 6.50 -1.73
C TRP A 39 16.42 7.03 -0.69
N LEU A 40 15.23 7.46 -1.13
CA LEU A 40 14.20 7.95 -0.21
C LEU A 40 13.65 6.83 0.68
N ALA A 41 13.37 5.66 0.10
CA ALA A 41 12.89 4.49 0.83
C ALA A 41 13.85 4.09 1.95
N GLU A 42 15.14 4.00 1.63
CA GLU A 42 16.19 3.65 2.58
C GLU A 42 16.37 4.72 3.67
N ASN A 43 16.43 5.99 3.31
CA ASN A 43 16.67 7.06 4.30
C ASN A 43 15.51 7.24 5.28
N VAL A 44 14.27 7.08 4.81
CA VAL A 44 13.10 7.12 5.70
C VAL A 44 13.10 5.88 6.62
N LEU A 45 13.50 4.71 6.11
CA LEU A 45 13.58 3.47 6.88
C LEU A 45 14.61 3.61 8.00
N GLU A 46 15.77 4.18 7.71
CA GLU A 46 16.81 4.44 8.69
C GLU A 46 16.32 5.36 9.81
N ILE A 47 15.60 6.44 9.49
CA ILE A 47 15.03 7.33 10.52
C ILE A 47 14.07 6.55 11.42
N LEU A 48 13.16 5.76 10.85
CA LEU A 48 12.17 4.98 11.60
C LEU A 48 12.83 3.87 12.44
N THR A 49 13.93 3.31 11.95
CA THR A 49 14.67 2.22 12.62
C THR A 49 15.52 2.76 13.76
N GLU A 50 16.25 3.86 13.56
CA GLU A 50 17.05 4.52 14.59
C GLU A 50 16.18 5.14 15.69
N GLN A 51 15.00 5.66 15.34
CA GLN A 51 14.07 6.33 16.26
C GLN A 51 12.92 5.40 16.67
N ARG A 52 13.19 4.10 16.80
CA ARG A 52 12.18 3.05 17.04
C ARG A 52 11.32 3.33 18.26
N GLU A 53 11.91 3.69 19.40
CA GLU A 53 11.16 3.99 20.63
C GLU A 53 10.16 5.13 20.44
N TRP A 54 10.53 6.14 19.63
CA TRP A 54 9.64 7.23 19.28
C TRP A 54 8.52 6.75 18.34
N VAL A 55 8.83 5.92 17.34
CA VAL A 55 7.83 5.33 16.43
C VAL A 55 6.77 4.55 17.21
N LEU A 56 7.18 3.76 18.21
CA LEU A 56 6.29 2.95 19.04
C LEU A 56 5.30 3.74 19.91
N LYS A 57 5.45 5.07 20.01
CA LYS A 57 4.50 5.95 20.70
C LYS A 57 3.26 6.26 19.85
N SER A 58 3.29 6.00 18.54
CA SER A 58 2.19 6.30 17.61
C SER A 58 1.74 5.04 16.86
N SER A 59 0.64 4.42 17.31
CA SER A 59 0.07 3.21 16.69
C SER A 59 -0.23 3.39 15.20
N ILE A 60 -0.71 4.59 14.81
CA ILE A 60 -0.99 4.88 13.40
C ILE A 60 0.29 4.97 12.57
N LEU A 61 1.38 5.51 13.13
CA LEU A 61 2.67 5.55 12.43
C LEU A 61 3.23 4.14 12.26
N VAL A 62 3.14 3.28 13.28
CA VAL A 62 3.51 1.86 13.19
C VAL A 62 2.77 1.18 12.05
N ALA A 63 1.43 1.28 12.03
CA ALA A 63 0.60 0.68 11.00
C ALA A 63 0.92 1.21 9.59
N MET A 64 1.10 2.53 9.45
CA MET A 64 1.42 3.17 8.16
C MET A 64 2.82 2.80 7.66
N ALA A 65 3.80 2.69 8.55
CA ALA A 65 5.15 2.25 8.22
C ALA A 65 5.15 0.79 7.75
N VAL A 66 4.49 -0.10 8.50
CA VAL A 66 4.35 -1.52 8.12
C VAL A 66 3.62 -1.65 6.78
N TYR A 67 2.50 -0.95 6.58
CA TYR A 67 1.77 -0.98 5.31
C TYR A 67 2.62 -0.49 4.13
N THR A 68 3.43 0.54 4.36
CA THR A 68 4.35 1.10 3.37
C THR A 68 5.43 0.10 3.00
N TYR A 69 6.20 -0.38 3.97
CA TYR A 69 7.38 -1.18 3.71
C TYR A 69 7.03 -2.62 3.30
N LEU A 70 5.95 -3.22 3.83
CA LEU A 70 5.45 -4.50 3.31
C LEU A 70 5.11 -4.43 1.82
N ARG A 71 4.57 -3.28 1.37
CA ARG A 71 4.27 -3.07 -0.03
C ARG A 71 5.55 -2.91 -0.86
N LEU A 72 6.54 -2.17 -0.38
CA LEU A 72 7.79 -1.91 -1.13
C LEU A 72 8.67 -3.16 -1.30
N LEU A 73 8.60 -4.12 -0.36
CA LEU A 73 9.36 -5.38 -0.41
C LEU A 73 9.24 -6.14 -1.74
N VAL A 74 8.10 -6.04 -2.43
CA VAL A 74 7.86 -6.73 -3.71
C VAL A 74 8.65 -6.12 -4.86
N ASP A 75 9.10 -4.87 -4.72
CA ASP A 75 9.83 -4.13 -5.76
C ASP A 75 11.35 -4.25 -5.58
N HIS A 76 11.84 -4.46 -4.36
CA HIS A 76 13.27 -4.41 -4.04
C HIS A 76 14.00 -5.76 -4.24
N HIS A 77 14.18 -6.18 -5.49
CA HIS A 77 14.92 -7.41 -5.83
C HIS A 77 15.79 -7.23 -7.09
N GLY A 78 16.55 -8.27 -7.45
CA GLY A 78 17.32 -8.31 -8.71
C GLY A 78 18.72 -7.71 -8.68
N THR A 79 19.06 -6.86 -7.70
CA THR A 79 20.42 -6.31 -7.52
C THR A 79 20.92 -6.47 -6.08
N PRO A 80 22.24 -6.53 -5.83
CA PRO A 80 22.80 -6.61 -4.48
C PRO A 80 22.38 -5.42 -3.59
N GLN A 81 22.33 -4.21 -4.15
CA GLN A 81 21.88 -3.02 -3.42
C GLN A 81 20.42 -3.17 -2.94
N LEU A 82 19.53 -3.61 -3.84
CA LEU A 82 18.13 -3.84 -3.51
C LEU A 82 17.94 -4.99 -2.53
N GLN A 83 18.76 -6.04 -2.60
CA GLN A 83 18.75 -7.12 -1.62
C GLN A 83 19.12 -6.62 -0.21
N GLY A 84 20.14 -5.77 -0.11
CA GLY A 84 20.53 -5.15 1.17
C GLY A 84 19.41 -4.29 1.77
N LEU A 85 18.77 -3.44 0.94
CA LEU A 85 17.62 -2.64 1.38
C LEU A 85 16.44 -3.53 1.79
N ARG A 86 16.09 -4.51 0.96
CA ARG A 86 14.98 -5.44 1.23
C ARG A 86 15.17 -6.15 2.57
N GLN A 87 16.38 -6.58 2.91
CA GLN A 87 16.63 -7.23 4.19
C GLN A 87 16.34 -6.29 5.38
N LYS A 88 16.77 -5.02 5.31
CA LYS A 88 16.43 -4.00 6.33
C LYS A 88 14.92 -3.82 6.47
N GLU A 89 14.19 -3.80 5.35
CA GLU A 89 12.73 -3.66 5.32
C GLU A 89 12.02 -4.88 5.94
N VAL A 90 12.51 -6.10 5.65
CA VAL A 90 12.01 -7.35 6.22
C VAL A 90 12.16 -7.31 7.74
N GLU A 91 13.36 -7.04 8.23
CA GLU A 91 13.67 -6.98 9.66
C GLU A 91 12.80 -5.95 10.39
N PHE A 92 12.67 -4.75 9.80
CA PHE A 92 11.83 -3.69 10.34
C PHE A 92 10.35 -4.10 10.42
N CYS A 93 9.78 -4.63 9.33
CA CYS A 93 8.37 -5.04 9.31
C CYS A 93 8.11 -6.20 10.27
N ILE A 94 8.96 -7.23 10.27
CA ILE A 94 8.81 -8.40 11.14
C ILE A 94 8.89 -8.00 12.61
N SER A 95 9.83 -7.11 12.97
CA SER A 95 9.96 -6.59 14.33
C SER A 95 8.67 -5.93 14.81
N LEU A 96 8.10 -5.03 14.00
CA LEU A 96 6.85 -4.34 14.36
C LEU A 96 5.63 -5.24 14.35
N LEU A 97 5.53 -6.18 13.39
CA LEU A 97 4.44 -7.15 13.33
C LEU A 97 4.44 -8.07 14.54
N ARG A 98 5.61 -8.47 15.06
CA ARG A 98 5.71 -9.34 16.23
C ARG A 98 5.49 -8.60 17.54
N GLU A 99 6.02 -7.39 17.70
CA GLU A 99 5.91 -6.64 18.96
C GLU A 99 4.59 -5.86 19.09
N ARG A 100 4.08 -5.33 17.97
CA ARG A 100 2.92 -4.43 17.92
C ARG A 100 1.87 -4.94 16.93
N PHE A 101 1.55 -6.24 17.01
CA PHE A 101 0.60 -6.86 16.08
C PHE A 101 -0.77 -6.16 16.08
N MET A 102 -1.28 -5.74 17.24
CA MET A 102 -2.59 -5.07 17.32
C MET A 102 -2.57 -3.65 16.75
N ASP A 103 -1.43 -2.95 16.79
CA ASP A 103 -1.28 -1.68 16.06
C ASP A 103 -1.34 -1.94 14.56
N CYS A 104 -0.67 -3.00 14.06
CA CYS A 104 -0.73 -3.41 12.66
C CYS A 104 -2.12 -3.92 12.25
N PHE A 105 -2.86 -4.58 13.15
CA PHE A 105 -4.19 -5.14 12.90
C PHE A 105 -5.18 -4.09 12.41
N MET A 106 -5.01 -2.82 12.82
CA MET A 106 -5.86 -1.70 12.40
C MET A 106 -5.85 -1.44 10.89
N ILE A 107 -4.87 -1.99 10.15
CA ILE A 107 -4.83 -1.99 8.69
C ILE A 107 -6.04 -2.76 8.13
N GLY A 108 -6.48 -3.84 8.78
CA GLY A 108 -7.55 -4.71 8.31
C GLY A 108 -7.12 -5.65 7.17
N ARG A 109 -8.09 -6.08 6.35
CA ARG A 109 -7.93 -7.16 5.36
C ARG A 109 -6.79 -6.97 4.36
N ASP A 110 -6.49 -5.74 3.92
CA ASP A 110 -5.37 -5.51 3.00
C ASP A 110 -4.00 -5.82 3.64
N LEU A 111 -3.87 -5.91 4.97
CA LEU A 111 -2.66 -6.44 5.61
C LEU A 111 -2.39 -7.87 5.15
N VAL A 112 -3.44 -8.70 5.09
CA VAL A 112 -3.35 -10.08 4.60
C VAL A 112 -2.89 -10.10 3.15
N ARG A 113 -3.39 -9.17 2.33
CA ARG A 113 -2.98 -9.00 0.91
C ARG A 113 -1.50 -8.65 0.77
N LEU A 114 -0.95 -7.84 1.65
CA LEU A 114 0.46 -7.51 1.62
C LEU A 114 1.31 -8.68 2.09
N LEU A 115 0.91 -9.35 3.19
CA LEU A 115 1.62 -10.50 3.75
C LEU A 115 1.68 -11.70 2.79
N GLN A 116 0.62 -11.97 2.03
CA GLN A 116 0.62 -13.04 1.03
C GLN A 116 1.64 -12.77 -0.10
N ASN A 117 1.84 -11.50 -0.47
CA ASN A 117 2.71 -11.14 -1.59
C ASN A 117 4.19 -11.34 -1.25
N VAL A 118 4.52 -11.35 0.04
CA VAL A 118 5.87 -11.56 0.56
C VAL A 118 6.03 -12.91 1.29
N ALA A 119 5.04 -13.80 1.23
CA ALA A 119 4.99 -15.04 2.00
C ALA A 119 6.15 -16.02 1.74
N ARG A 120 6.82 -15.89 0.59
CA ARG A 120 7.98 -16.74 0.22
C ARG A 120 9.31 -16.26 0.81
N ILE A 121 9.32 -15.13 1.52
CA ILE A 121 10.49 -14.67 2.28
C ILE A 121 10.52 -15.48 3.60
N PRO A 122 11.66 -16.08 4.00
CA PRO A 122 11.73 -17.00 5.14
C PRO A 122 11.12 -16.45 6.44
N GLU A 123 11.38 -15.18 6.76
CA GLU A 123 10.86 -14.52 7.96
C GLU A 123 9.34 -14.36 7.94
N PHE A 124 8.78 -14.11 6.74
CA PHE A 124 7.33 -14.03 6.53
C PHE A 124 6.68 -15.41 6.47
N GLU A 125 7.37 -16.44 5.99
CA GLU A 125 6.90 -17.83 6.09
C GLU A 125 6.72 -18.23 7.56
N GLN A 126 7.69 -17.88 8.41
CA GLN A 126 7.59 -18.11 9.86
C GLN A 126 6.46 -17.29 10.49
N LEU A 127 6.29 -16.01 10.10
CA LEU A 127 5.17 -15.20 10.57
C LEU A 127 3.82 -15.81 10.15
N TRP A 128 3.71 -16.35 8.93
CA TRP A 128 2.49 -17.03 8.47
C TRP A 128 2.19 -18.30 9.28
N LYS A 129 3.21 -19.08 9.64
CA LYS A 129 3.04 -20.22 10.56
C LYS A 129 2.45 -19.77 11.89
N ASP A 130 2.96 -18.67 12.45
CA ASP A 130 2.44 -18.10 13.69
C ASP A 130 0.98 -17.61 13.51
N ILE A 131 0.67 -16.87 12.44
CA ILE A 131 -0.69 -16.38 12.15
C ILE A 131 -1.73 -17.52 12.04
N LEU A 132 -1.35 -18.64 11.42
CA LEU A 132 -2.27 -19.75 11.12
C LEU A 132 -2.37 -20.77 12.25
N HIS A 133 -1.27 -21.04 12.95
CA HIS A 133 -1.18 -22.14 13.91
C HIS A 133 -1.03 -21.68 15.35
N ASN A 134 -0.54 -20.47 15.59
CA ASN A 134 -0.33 -19.95 16.95
C ASN A 134 -0.56 -18.43 17.05
N PRO A 135 -1.75 -17.92 16.66
CA PRO A 135 -1.99 -16.48 16.52
C PRO A 135 -1.82 -15.71 17.84
N GLN A 136 -2.01 -16.40 18.97
CA GLN A 136 -1.92 -15.85 20.31
C GLN A 136 -0.48 -15.44 20.71
N VAL A 137 0.55 -15.97 20.02
CA VAL A 137 1.95 -15.51 20.18
C VAL A 137 2.14 -14.09 19.66
N LEU A 138 1.34 -13.66 18.68
CA LEU A 138 1.39 -12.29 18.14
C LEU A 138 0.61 -11.32 19.00
N SER A 139 -0.54 -11.76 19.54
CA SER A 139 -1.30 -11.04 20.55
C SER A 139 -2.34 -11.95 21.18
N THR A 140 -2.56 -11.83 22.48
CA THR A 140 -3.66 -12.52 23.17
C THR A 140 -5.06 -12.13 22.64
N GLN A 141 -5.18 -10.99 21.95
CA GLN A 141 -6.42 -10.51 21.35
C GLN A 141 -6.64 -11.02 19.92
N PHE A 142 -5.64 -11.64 19.30
CA PHE A 142 -5.70 -12.08 17.91
C PHE A 142 -6.16 -13.54 17.82
N THR A 143 -7.40 -13.76 17.38
CA THR A 143 -8.00 -15.10 17.33
C THR A 143 -7.68 -15.87 16.05
N GLY A 144 -7.11 -15.21 15.04
CA GLY A 144 -6.69 -15.83 13.78
C GLY A 144 -7.04 -14.99 12.55
N VAL A 145 -6.57 -15.45 11.38
CA VAL A 145 -6.60 -14.68 10.11
C VAL A 145 -8.00 -14.21 9.70
N LEU A 146 -9.06 -14.96 10.04
CA LEU A 146 -10.44 -14.58 9.72
C LEU A 146 -10.83 -13.22 10.35
N GLN A 147 -10.32 -12.93 11.55
CA GLN A 147 -10.55 -11.66 12.26
C GLN A 147 -10.01 -10.47 11.46
N LEU A 148 -8.86 -10.64 10.80
CA LEU A 148 -8.28 -9.62 9.91
C LEU A 148 -9.09 -9.49 8.61
N LEU A 149 -9.43 -10.61 7.97
CA LEU A 149 -10.15 -10.63 6.68
C LEU A 149 -11.54 -10.00 6.77
N GLN A 150 -12.21 -10.15 7.91
CA GLN A 150 -13.51 -9.53 8.19
C GLN A 150 -13.41 -8.06 8.62
N SER A 151 -12.20 -7.55 8.91
CA SER A 151 -11.95 -6.15 9.24
C SER A 151 -11.65 -5.36 7.97
N ARG A 152 -12.52 -4.41 7.60
CA ARG A 152 -12.31 -3.59 6.39
C ARG A 152 -11.07 -2.70 6.53
N THR A 153 -10.34 -2.51 5.43
CA THR A 153 -9.20 -1.60 5.42
C THR A 153 -9.65 -0.14 5.31
N SER A 154 -9.07 0.71 6.17
CA SER A 154 -9.29 2.15 6.11
C SER A 154 -8.74 2.76 4.82
N ARG A 155 -9.49 3.71 4.25
CA ARG A 155 -9.07 4.48 3.06
C ARG A 155 -7.70 5.14 3.22
N LYS A 156 -7.28 5.46 4.45
CA LYS A 156 -5.97 6.06 4.74
C LYS A 156 -4.81 5.19 4.25
N PHE A 157 -4.91 3.87 4.42
CA PHE A 157 -3.87 2.94 3.96
C PHE A 157 -3.89 2.79 2.43
N LEU A 158 -5.08 2.67 1.83
CA LEU A 158 -5.21 2.58 0.37
C LEU A 158 -4.66 3.83 -0.32
N ALA A 159 -4.98 5.01 0.20
CA ALA A 159 -4.52 6.30 -0.34
C ALA A 159 -3.04 6.55 -0.12
N CYS A 160 -2.41 6.00 0.93
CA CYS A 160 -1.01 6.31 1.23
C CYS A 160 -0.01 5.68 0.24
N ARG A 161 -0.44 4.71 -0.58
CA ARG A 161 0.41 4.05 -1.59
C ARG A 161 0.35 4.68 -2.97
N LEU A 162 -0.48 5.71 -3.15
CA LEU A 162 -0.44 6.57 -4.33
C LEU A 162 0.28 7.86 -3.96
N THR A 163 1.23 8.28 -4.80
CA THR A 163 1.83 9.60 -4.67
C THR A 163 0.79 10.70 -4.94
N PRO A 164 0.99 11.93 -4.47
CA PRO A 164 0.04 13.02 -4.70
C PRO A 164 -0.29 13.26 -6.18
N ASP A 165 0.70 13.11 -7.07
CA ASP A 165 0.52 13.28 -8.52
C ASP A 165 -0.36 12.17 -9.13
N MET A 166 -0.15 10.91 -8.73
CA MET A 166 -0.99 9.78 -9.15
C MET A 166 -2.44 9.96 -8.71
N GLU A 167 -2.64 10.34 -7.45
CA GLU A 167 -3.96 10.60 -6.86
C GLU A 167 -4.68 11.74 -7.60
N THR A 168 -3.99 12.87 -7.82
CA THR A 168 -4.54 14.01 -8.56
C THR A 168 -4.99 13.62 -9.96
N LYS A 169 -4.17 12.86 -10.69
CA LYS A 169 -4.48 12.41 -12.07
C LYS A 169 -5.65 11.42 -12.09
N LEU A 170 -5.71 10.46 -11.17
CA LEU A 170 -6.82 9.52 -11.09
C LEU A 170 -8.13 10.18 -10.70
N LEU A 171 -8.10 11.10 -9.73
CA LEU A 171 -9.28 11.87 -9.34
C LEU A 171 -9.77 12.75 -10.49
N PHE A 172 -8.86 13.38 -11.24
CA PHE A 172 -9.23 14.12 -12.45
C PHE A 172 -9.91 13.22 -13.49
N MET A 173 -9.31 12.05 -13.78
CA MET A 173 -9.90 11.08 -14.71
C MET A 173 -11.30 10.63 -14.28
N THR A 174 -11.54 10.43 -12.99
CA THR A 174 -12.82 9.92 -12.45
C THR A 174 -13.86 11.00 -12.14
N SER A 175 -13.54 12.29 -12.32
CA SER A 175 -14.47 13.39 -11.99
C SER A 175 -14.60 14.46 -13.06
N ARG A 176 -13.72 14.47 -14.07
CA ARG A 176 -13.67 15.52 -15.11
C ARG A 176 -13.57 15.00 -16.54
N VAL A 177 -13.02 13.80 -16.74
CA VAL A 177 -12.85 13.25 -18.09
C VAL A 177 -14.13 12.55 -18.52
N ARG A 178 -14.66 12.89 -19.69
CA ARG A 178 -15.81 12.21 -20.29
C ARG A 178 -15.43 10.84 -20.82
N PHE A 179 -16.34 9.89 -20.70
CA PHE A 179 -16.20 8.57 -21.29
C PHE A 179 -16.14 8.66 -22.82
N GLY A 180 -15.22 7.90 -23.42
CA GLY A 180 -14.81 8.02 -24.82
C GLY A 180 -13.63 8.96 -25.06
N GLN A 181 -13.31 9.86 -24.11
CA GLN A 181 -12.22 10.84 -24.24
C GLN A 181 -10.98 10.53 -23.38
N GLN A 182 -10.91 9.33 -22.80
CA GLN A 182 -9.87 8.95 -21.84
C GLN A 182 -8.52 8.59 -22.45
N LYS A 183 -8.44 8.31 -23.77
CA LYS A 183 -7.25 7.70 -24.39
C LYS A 183 -5.95 8.46 -24.09
N ARG A 184 -5.93 9.77 -24.31
CA ARG A 184 -4.72 10.59 -24.11
C ARG A 184 -4.28 10.61 -22.64
N TYR A 185 -5.23 10.65 -21.71
CA TYR A 185 -4.96 10.64 -20.27
C TYR A 185 -4.40 9.29 -19.82
N GLN A 186 -4.96 8.19 -20.33
CA GLN A 186 -4.44 6.83 -20.13
C GLN A 186 -3.03 6.69 -20.70
N ASP A 187 -2.79 7.15 -21.93
CA ASP A 187 -1.47 7.08 -22.58
C ASP A 187 -0.41 7.87 -21.78
N TRP A 188 -0.77 9.06 -21.25
CA TRP A 188 0.11 9.84 -20.39
C TRP A 188 0.42 9.15 -19.07
N PHE A 189 -0.61 8.66 -18.37
CA PHE A 189 -0.45 7.96 -17.10
C PHE A 189 0.37 6.68 -17.28
N GLN A 190 0.08 5.91 -18.33
CA GLN A 190 0.80 4.68 -18.66
C GLN A 190 2.27 4.94 -18.91
N ARG A 191 2.60 5.93 -19.75
CA ARG A 191 3.98 6.30 -20.05
C ARG A 191 4.75 6.70 -18.80
N GLN A 192 4.11 7.42 -17.88
CA GLN A 192 4.77 7.94 -16.69
C GLN A 192 4.95 6.89 -15.59
N TYR A 193 3.95 6.02 -15.36
CA TYR A 193 3.94 5.17 -14.16
C TYR A 193 3.84 3.68 -14.41
N LEU A 194 3.48 3.22 -15.62
CA LEU A 194 3.11 1.81 -15.86
C LEU A 194 3.89 1.16 -17.02
N ALA A 195 4.93 1.84 -17.52
CA ALA A 195 5.66 1.49 -18.73
C ALA A 195 6.90 0.59 -18.51
N THR A 196 7.24 0.26 -17.26
CA THR A 196 8.41 -0.58 -16.95
C THR A 196 7.99 -1.97 -16.43
N PRO A 197 8.87 -2.98 -16.50
CA PRO A 197 8.63 -4.26 -15.83
C PRO A 197 8.43 -4.12 -14.32
N ASP A 198 9.18 -3.23 -13.67
CA ASP A 198 9.10 -3.01 -12.21
C ASP A 198 7.77 -2.36 -11.81
N SER A 199 7.18 -1.54 -12.69
CA SER A 199 5.91 -0.85 -12.44
C SER A 199 4.67 -1.75 -12.41
N GLN A 200 4.81 -3.05 -12.67
CA GLN A 200 3.67 -3.97 -12.67
C GLN A 200 2.98 -4.06 -11.31
N SER A 201 3.74 -3.96 -10.21
CA SER A 201 3.21 -4.04 -8.84
C SER A 201 2.24 -2.89 -8.52
N LEU A 202 2.46 -1.70 -9.09
CA LEU A 202 1.66 -0.49 -8.83
C LEU A 202 0.18 -0.65 -9.21
N ARG A 203 -0.13 -1.51 -10.20
CA ARG A 203 -1.51 -1.75 -10.66
C ARG A 203 -2.43 -2.23 -9.54
N CYS A 204 -1.91 -3.02 -8.61
CA CYS A 204 -2.70 -3.48 -7.47
C CYS A 204 -3.11 -2.31 -6.56
N ASP A 205 -2.20 -1.37 -6.29
CA ASP A 205 -2.49 -0.21 -5.43
C ASP A 205 -3.51 0.72 -6.10
N LEU A 206 -3.37 0.94 -7.41
CA LEU A 206 -4.33 1.74 -8.19
C LEU A 206 -5.73 1.11 -8.18
N ILE A 207 -5.84 -0.21 -8.38
CA ILE A 207 -7.11 -0.93 -8.33
C ILE A 207 -7.74 -0.81 -6.94
N ARG A 208 -6.99 -1.10 -5.88
CA ARG A 208 -7.49 -0.99 -4.49
C ARG A 208 -7.93 0.44 -4.17
N TYR A 209 -7.18 1.45 -4.64
CA TYR A 209 -7.56 2.86 -4.49
C TYR A 209 -8.88 3.18 -5.21
N ILE A 210 -9.04 2.76 -6.46
CA ILE A 210 -10.26 3.01 -7.23
C ILE A 210 -11.48 2.33 -6.59
N CYS A 211 -11.34 1.10 -6.10
CA CYS A 211 -12.43 0.38 -5.45
C CYS A 211 -12.78 0.97 -4.07
N GLY A 212 -11.77 1.16 -3.20
CA GLY A 212 -11.99 1.50 -1.79
C GLY A 212 -12.04 2.99 -1.46
N VAL A 213 -11.46 3.85 -2.30
CA VAL A 213 -11.31 5.29 -2.04
C VAL A 213 -12.20 6.13 -2.97
N VAL A 214 -12.21 5.83 -4.27
CA VAL A 214 -12.99 6.60 -5.25
C VAL A 214 -14.45 6.17 -5.22
N HIS A 215 -15.29 6.88 -4.46
CA HIS A 215 -16.74 6.68 -4.42
C HIS A 215 -17.44 7.94 -4.99
N PRO A 216 -17.75 7.97 -6.31
CA PRO A 216 -18.36 9.14 -6.95
C PRO A 216 -19.76 9.44 -6.41
N SER A 217 -20.19 10.71 -6.47
CA SER A 217 -21.56 11.09 -6.14
C SER A 217 -22.57 10.57 -7.18
N ASN A 218 -23.85 10.52 -6.82
CA ASN A 218 -24.91 10.09 -7.74
C ASN A 218 -24.95 10.92 -9.02
N GLU A 219 -24.69 12.24 -8.93
CA GLU A 219 -24.61 13.13 -10.09
C GLU A 219 -23.54 12.66 -11.08
N VAL A 220 -22.34 12.32 -10.58
CA VAL A 220 -21.25 11.79 -11.41
C VAL A 220 -21.61 10.41 -11.96
N LEU A 221 -22.21 9.54 -11.15
CA LEU A 221 -22.64 8.20 -11.58
C LEU A 221 -23.69 8.24 -12.69
N SER A 222 -24.57 9.25 -12.70
CA SER A 222 -25.59 9.46 -13.73
C SER A 222 -25.12 10.28 -14.94
N SER A 223 -23.84 10.69 -14.98
CA SER A 223 -23.28 11.55 -16.02
C SER A 223 -22.51 10.77 -17.09
N ASP A 224 -21.91 11.49 -18.05
CA ASP A 224 -21.00 10.95 -19.07
C ASP A 224 -19.53 10.90 -18.62
N ILE A 225 -19.24 11.09 -17.32
CA ILE A 225 -17.88 11.00 -16.77
C ILE A 225 -17.36 9.56 -16.83
N LEU A 226 -16.05 9.41 -17.10
CA LEU A 226 -15.33 8.14 -17.20
C LEU A 226 -15.56 7.29 -15.94
N PRO A 227 -16.26 6.14 -16.06
CA PRO A 227 -16.62 5.34 -14.92
C PRO A 227 -15.41 4.52 -14.40
N ARG A 228 -15.45 4.19 -13.11
CA ARG A 228 -14.39 3.43 -12.42
C ARG A 228 -14.06 2.10 -13.11
N TRP A 229 -15.09 1.37 -13.54
CA TRP A 229 -14.92 0.07 -14.20
C TRP A 229 -14.11 0.17 -15.50
N ALA A 230 -14.21 1.28 -16.23
CA ALA A 230 -13.47 1.48 -17.46
C ALA A 230 -11.97 1.70 -17.20
N ILE A 231 -11.64 2.40 -16.10
CA ILE A 231 -10.25 2.56 -15.65
C ILE A 231 -9.68 1.23 -15.17
N ILE A 232 -10.44 0.46 -14.38
CA ILE A 232 -10.04 -0.89 -13.94
C ILE A 232 -9.81 -1.81 -15.14
N GLY A 233 -10.74 -1.82 -16.10
CA GLY A 233 -10.61 -2.60 -17.34
C GLY A 233 -9.34 -2.24 -18.10
N TRP A 234 -9.06 -0.95 -18.27
CA TRP A 234 -7.80 -0.50 -18.86
C TRP A 234 -6.58 -0.98 -18.06
N LEU A 235 -6.53 -0.79 -16.73
CA LEU A 235 -5.41 -1.25 -15.91
C LEU A 235 -5.14 -2.75 -16.07
N LEU A 236 -6.19 -3.58 -16.10
CA LEU A 236 -6.06 -5.02 -16.34
C LEU A 236 -5.45 -5.34 -17.72
N THR A 237 -5.85 -4.62 -18.77
CA THR A 237 -5.27 -4.81 -20.13
C THR A 237 -3.80 -4.40 -20.23
N THR A 238 -3.30 -3.58 -19.29
CA THR A 238 -1.90 -3.15 -19.29
C THR A 238 -0.97 -4.12 -18.56
N CYS A 239 -1.47 -5.18 -17.93
CA CYS A 239 -0.63 -6.17 -17.26
C CYS A 239 0.21 -6.93 -18.30
N THR A 240 1.53 -6.98 -18.10
CA THR A 240 2.46 -7.63 -19.05
C THR A 240 2.96 -9.00 -18.57
N SER A 241 2.53 -9.45 -17.38
CA SER A 241 2.87 -10.78 -16.85
C SER A 241 1.66 -11.44 -16.18
N ASN A 242 1.64 -12.77 -16.18
CA ASN A 242 0.60 -13.57 -15.54
C ASN A 242 0.53 -13.32 -14.02
N VAL A 243 1.69 -13.09 -13.39
CA VAL A 243 1.76 -12.76 -11.96
C VAL A 243 1.07 -11.42 -11.69
N ALA A 244 1.40 -10.38 -12.48
CA ALA A 244 0.76 -9.07 -12.34
C ALA A 244 -0.74 -9.12 -12.59
N ALA A 245 -1.17 -9.84 -13.64
CA ALA A 245 -2.59 -10.02 -13.95
C ALA A 245 -3.34 -10.77 -12.84
N SER A 246 -2.74 -11.81 -12.26
CA SER A 246 -3.35 -12.59 -11.16
C SER A 246 -3.48 -11.74 -9.89
N ASN A 247 -2.43 -10.99 -9.54
CA ASN A 247 -2.46 -10.09 -8.39
C ASN A 247 -3.47 -8.96 -8.57
N ALA A 248 -3.56 -8.39 -9.78
CA ALA A 248 -4.54 -7.35 -10.10
C ALA A 248 -5.98 -7.84 -10.00
N LYS A 249 -6.27 -9.06 -10.48
CA LYS A 249 -7.59 -9.70 -10.34
C LYS A 249 -7.93 -9.95 -8.87
N LEU A 250 -6.98 -10.48 -8.09
CA LEU A 250 -7.20 -10.69 -6.66
C LEU A 250 -7.42 -9.36 -5.92
N ALA A 251 -6.68 -8.30 -6.26
CA ALA A 251 -6.89 -6.96 -5.71
C ALA A 251 -8.29 -6.40 -6.04
N LEU A 252 -8.79 -6.63 -7.27
CA LEU A 252 -10.13 -6.24 -7.69
C LEU A 252 -11.21 -6.95 -6.86
N PHE A 253 -11.07 -8.27 -6.68
CA PHE A 253 -12.04 -9.08 -5.95
C PHE A 253 -11.80 -9.14 -4.43
N TYR A 254 -10.85 -8.38 -3.88
CA TYR A 254 -10.41 -8.57 -2.50
C TYR A 254 -11.52 -8.31 -1.48
N ASP A 255 -12.37 -7.30 -1.73
CA ASP A 255 -13.51 -6.98 -0.87
C ASP A 255 -14.70 -7.95 -1.06
N TRP A 256 -14.72 -8.73 -2.15
CA TRP A 256 -15.76 -9.74 -2.38
C TRP A 256 -15.59 -10.97 -1.48
N LEU A 257 -14.36 -11.33 -1.13
CA LEU A 257 -14.03 -12.59 -0.45
C LEU A 257 -14.73 -12.75 0.92
N PHE A 258 -14.89 -11.64 1.64
CA PHE A 258 -15.50 -11.60 2.98
C PHE A 258 -16.50 -10.44 3.10
N PHE A 259 -17.22 -10.14 2.02
CA PHE A 259 -18.18 -9.05 1.97
C PHE A 259 -19.26 -9.24 3.05
N ASN A 260 -19.49 -8.18 3.83
CA ASN A 260 -20.59 -8.10 4.77
C ASN A 260 -21.45 -6.85 4.47
N PRO A 261 -22.73 -6.99 4.09
CA PRO A 261 -23.58 -5.86 3.71
C PRO A 261 -23.82 -4.85 4.84
N ASP A 262 -23.63 -5.23 6.11
CA ASP A 262 -23.78 -4.33 7.26
C ASP A 262 -22.53 -3.47 7.52
N LYS A 263 -21.38 -3.82 6.90
CA LYS A 263 -20.08 -3.18 7.17
C LYS A 263 -19.38 -2.63 5.93
N ASP A 264 -19.49 -3.36 4.83
CA ASP A 264 -18.84 -3.09 3.56
C ASP A 264 -19.77 -2.31 2.63
N SER A 265 -19.19 -1.47 1.77
CA SER A 265 -19.95 -0.67 0.81
C SER A 265 -20.10 -1.43 -0.50
N ILE A 266 -21.29 -1.34 -1.11
CA ILE A 266 -21.53 -1.79 -2.49
C ILE A 266 -20.55 -1.14 -3.49
N MET A 267 -20.03 0.04 -3.17
CA MET A 267 -19.05 0.74 -4.02
C MET A 267 -17.69 0.04 -4.08
N ASN A 268 -17.38 -0.89 -3.19
CA ASN A 268 -16.11 -1.62 -3.16
C ASN A 268 -16.11 -2.88 -4.04
N ILE A 269 -17.29 -3.36 -4.45
CA ILE A 269 -17.44 -4.61 -5.19
C ILE A 269 -17.83 -4.37 -6.65
#